data_AF-E1L9S5-F1
#
_entry.id   AF-E1L9S5-F1
#
_cell.length_a   1.000
_cell.length_b   1.000
_cell.length_c   1.000
_cell.angle_alpha   90.00
_cell.angle_beta   90.00
_cell.angle_gamma   90.00
#
_symmetry.space_group_name_H-M   'P 1'
#
loop_
_entity.id
_entity.type
_entity.pdbx_description
1 polymer ?
#
loop_
_entity_poly.entity_id
_entity_poly.type
_entity_poly.pdbx_seq_one_letter_code
_entity_poly.pdbx_strand_id
1 'polypeptide(L)'
;MIRIINLRVAVTVKATIEEIVEKKYPQLKGYIQKIHVVRRAVDARKKPNIVFVYTLFVEAQHEEKIIKKLGKQKDVTLFTPEDPEPIVIGDRPLAHRPVVMGFGPAGMMAAFYLAREGYRPIVLERGQDVDTRAKDVETFWKTGTFKPESNVQFGEGGAGTFSDGKLTTRVTHPRLHEISKYFVEFGAPEEILYKHKPHVGTDKLRHMVKAMRERIIEWGGEVRFGAKVTDVFVDQDHVVGIEVNGAERIDTTLVLSGVGHSARDTYEMLFKRGIDMVAKPFAIGVRIEHPQDVIDQSQYGVDPKSLGLGAAEYSLVYHDKESGRTAYSFCMCPGGQVVASASEPGGVVTNGMSLYARDSGVANSAIVVNVGPDDFGTHPLDGVAFQREWEHKAYKLGGSNFNAPAQTVGSFLGQANVPSVESSIHSYEPHIVDCDLHQCLPDYVSSVLERALPYWGRRIKGFDNPEICMTGVETRTSSPLRMGRDENRVSTTVGGFYPMGEGAGYAGGIMSAALDGAETAIACMSMYAKPNE
;
A
#
# COMPACT_ATOMS: atom_id res chain seq x y z
N MET A 1 20.98 -21.47 12.85
CA MET A 1 21.25 -20.11 13.40
C MET A 1 20.77 -20.00 14.83
N ILE A 2 21.38 -19.11 15.61
CA ILE A 2 20.90 -18.71 16.93
C ILE A 2 19.94 -17.52 16.77
N ARG A 3 18.68 -17.68 17.16
CA ARG A 3 17.68 -16.60 17.20
C ARG A 3 17.68 -15.93 18.56
N ILE A 4 17.87 -14.62 18.57
CA ILE A 4 17.75 -13.75 19.74
C ILE A 4 16.56 -12.83 19.53
N ILE A 5 15.54 -12.91 20.38
CA ILE A 5 14.39 -12.00 20.38
C ILE A 5 14.47 -11.00 21.54
N ASN A 6 13.68 -9.92 21.48
CA ASN A 6 13.56 -8.93 22.56
C ASN A 6 14.91 -8.36 23.05
N LEU A 7 15.92 -8.25 22.17
CA LEU A 7 17.16 -7.58 22.52
C LEU A 7 16.91 -6.08 22.58
N ARG A 8 16.83 -5.53 23.80
CA ARG A 8 16.54 -4.11 24.04
C ARG A 8 17.84 -3.32 24.18
N VAL A 9 17.94 -2.24 23.42
CA VAL A 9 19.11 -1.36 23.38
C VAL A 9 18.61 0.08 23.41
N ALA A 10 19.13 0.91 24.31
CA ALA A 10 18.78 2.34 24.30
C ALA A 10 19.19 2.96 22.96
N VAL A 11 18.33 3.81 22.38
CA VAL A 11 18.57 4.41 21.05
C VAL A 11 19.83 5.29 21.01
N THR A 12 20.30 5.74 22.17
CA THR A 12 21.52 6.53 22.35
C THR A 12 22.81 5.71 22.29
N VAL A 13 22.74 4.38 22.43
CA VAL A 13 23.90 3.48 22.37
C VAL A 13 24.46 3.48 20.95
N LYS A 14 25.77 3.76 20.83
CA LYS A 14 26.50 3.79 19.55
C LYS A 14 27.33 2.53 19.25
N ALA A 15 27.36 1.57 20.19
CA ALA A 15 28.02 0.29 20.01
C ALA A 15 27.40 -0.50 18.85
N THR A 16 28.22 -1.31 18.16
CA THR A 16 27.74 -2.18 17.10
C THR A 16 26.82 -3.27 17.66
N ILE A 17 25.96 -3.84 16.82
CA ILE A 17 25.08 -4.95 17.25
C ILE A 17 25.90 -6.14 17.72
N GLU A 18 27.04 -6.40 17.08
CA GLU A 18 27.96 -7.46 17.48
C GLU A 18 28.51 -7.21 18.88
N GLU A 19 29.03 -6.02 19.18
CA GLU A 19 29.51 -5.66 20.53
C GLU A 19 28.41 -5.79 21.59
N ILE A 20 27.17 -5.41 21.26
CA ILE A 20 26.02 -5.55 22.16
C ILE A 20 25.70 -7.02 22.41
N VAL A 21 25.71 -7.85 21.37
CA VAL A 21 25.44 -9.29 21.46
C VAL A 21 26.54 -9.98 22.25
N GLU A 22 27.81 -9.73 21.97
CA GLU A 22 28.94 -10.31 22.71
C GLU A 22 28.96 -9.89 24.18
N LYS A 23 28.63 -8.63 24.47
CA LYS A 23 28.54 -8.14 25.85
C LYS A 23 27.42 -8.83 26.62
N LYS A 24 26.26 -9.03 25.99
CA LYS A 24 25.10 -9.67 26.64
C LYS A 24 25.24 -11.20 26.70
N TYR A 25 25.90 -11.79 25.72
CA TYR A 25 26.10 -13.23 25.55
C TYR A 25 27.58 -13.55 25.31
N PRO A 26 28.43 -13.51 26.35
CA PRO A 26 29.88 -13.74 26.21
C PRO A 26 30.26 -15.08 25.57
N GLN A 27 29.36 -16.06 25.60
CA GLN A 27 29.53 -17.38 24.96
C GLN A 27 29.59 -17.30 23.42
N LEU A 28 29.07 -16.23 22.83
CA LEU A 28 29.14 -15.98 21.39
C LEU A 28 30.44 -15.29 20.98
N LYS A 29 31.20 -14.72 21.93
CA LYS A 29 32.37 -13.90 21.64
C LYS A 29 33.42 -14.69 20.85
N GLY A 30 33.83 -14.15 19.71
CA GLY A 30 34.80 -14.78 18.80
C GLY A 30 34.30 -16.00 18.02
N TYR A 31 33.01 -16.35 18.13
CA TYR A 31 32.38 -17.43 17.35
C TYR A 31 31.36 -16.91 16.32
N ILE A 32 30.98 -15.63 16.39
CA ILE A 32 30.04 -15.00 15.45
C ILE A 32 30.67 -14.94 14.06
N GLN A 33 29.97 -15.46 13.07
CA GLN A 33 30.34 -15.34 11.66
C GLN A 33 29.55 -14.22 10.98
N LYS A 34 28.26 -14.12 11.30
CA LYS A 34 27.37 -13.10 10.73
C LYS A 34 26.18 -12.84 11.64
N ILE A 35 25.71 -11.59 11.68
CA ILE A 35 24.46 -11.21 12.34
C ILE A 35 23.50 -10.67 11.29
N HIS A 36 22.33 -11.28 11.21
CA HIS A 36 21.19 -10.79 10.45
C HIS A 36 20.24 -10.08 11.39
N VAL A 37 20.08 -8.78 11.21
CA VAL A 37 18.98 -8.06 11.86
C VAL A 37 17.70 -8.46 11.13
N VAL A 38 16.81 -9.17 11.81
CA VAL A 38 15.53 -9.63 11.22
C VAL A 38 14.44 -8.60 11.47
N ARG A 39 14.49 -7.96 12.64
CA ARG A 39 13.54 -6.93 13.03
C ARG A 39 14.23 -5.91 13.92
N ARG A 40 13.99 -4.63 13.65
CA ARG A 40 14.29 -3.50 14.53
C ARG A 40 13.02 -2.69 14.72
N ALA A 41 12.49 -2.67 15.95
CA ALA A 41 11.34 -1.86 16.34
C ALA A 41 11.75 -0.76 17.32
N VAL A 42 10.97 0.31 17.39
CA VAL A 42 11.12 1.38 18.38
C VAL A 42 10.08 1.18 19.48
N ASP A 43 10.53 1.13 20.74
CA ASP A 43 9.65 1.14 21.92
C ASP A 43 9.79 2.48 22.65
N ALA A 44 8.79 3.34 22.44
CA ALA A 44 8.71 4.68 23.01
C ALA A 44 7.68 4.79 24.15
N ARG A 45 7.32 3.67 24.81
CA ARG A 45 6.32 3.69 25.90
C ARG A 45 6.79 4.39 27.18
N LYS A 46 8.10 4.47 27.42
CA LYS A 46 8.72 5.09 28.61
C LYS A 46 9.51 6.34 28.26
N LYS A 47 8.84 7.36 27.71
CA LYS A 47 9.48 8.61 27.27
C LYS A 47 10.19 9.34 28.43
N PRO A 48 11.36 9.97 28.21
CA PRO A 48 12.14 10.02 26.95
C PRO A 48 13.08 8.80 26.77
N ASN A 49 13.00 7.78 27.63
CA ASN A 49 13.84 6.57 27.54
C ASN A 49 13.34 5.62 26.44
N ILE A 50 13.73 5.90 25.21
CA ILE A 50 13.37 5.10 24.03
C ILE A 50 14.40 4.00 23.81
N VAL A 51 13.92 2.80 23.48
CA VAL A 51 14.78 1.65 23.17
C VAL A 51 14.46 1.08 21.78
N PHE A 52 15.49 0.67 21.07
CA PHE A 52 15.36 -0.29 19.98
C PHE A 52 15.11 -1.68 20.55
N VAL A 53 14.20 -2.41 19.93
CA VAL A 53 13.94 -3.82 20.21
C VAL A 53 14.29 -4.62 18.97
N TYR A 54 15.31 -5.46 19.09
CA TYR A 54 15.82 -6.27 18.00
C TYR A 54 15.36 -7.72 18.08
N THR A 55 15.10 -8.29 16.90
CA THR A 55 15.16 -9.73 16.64
C THR A 55 16.35 -9.97 15.71
N LEU A 56 17.25 -10.86 16.11
CA LEU A 56 18.47 -11.19 15.39
C LEU A 56 18.51 -12.68 15.07
N PHE A 57 19.06 -13.04 13.91
CA PHE A 57 19.62 -14.36 13.67
C PHE A 57 21.14 -14.23 13.63
N VAL A 58 21.81 -15.04 14.44
CA VAL A 58 23.27 -15.05 14.58
C VAL A 58 23.76 -16.37 14.01
N GLU A 59 24.53 -16.29 12.94
CA GLU A 59 25.34 -17.40 12.43
C GLU A 59 26.60 -17.47 13.28
N ALA A 60 26.82 -18.61 13.93
CA ALA A 60 27.99 -18.81 14.78
C ALA A 60 28.60 -20.20 14.59
N GLN A 61 29.90 -20.33 14.82
CA GLN A 61 30.52 -21.65 14.87
C GLN A 61 30.00 -22.44 16.08
N HIS A 62 29.71 -23.73 15.89
CA HIS A 62 29.27 -24.63 16.96
C HIS A 62 27.98 -24.18 17.68
N GLU A 63 26.98 -23.67 16.95
CA GLU A 63 25.71 -23.13 17.49
C GLU A 63 25.05 -24.02 18.55
N GLU A 64 24.97 -25.33 18.30
CA GLU A 64 24.39 -26.28 19.26
C GLU A 64 25.15 -26.33 20.59
N LYS A 65 26.49 -26.27 20.55
CA LYS A 65 27.32 -26.24 21.75
C LYS A 65 27.15 -24.91 22.49
N ILE A 66 27.07 -23.81 21.76
CA ILE A 66 26.87 -22.47 22.32
C ILE A 66 25.50 -22.37 23.00
N ILE A 67 24.43 -22.87 22.37
CA ILE A 67 23.08 -22.88 22.95
C ILE A 67 23.02 -23.74 24.22
N LYS A 68 23.69 -24.92 24.23
CA LYS A 68 23.82 -25.73 25.45
C LYS A 68 24.52 -24.95 26.57
N LYS A 69 25.56 -24.17 26.27
CA LYS A 69 26.27 -23.31 27.24
C LYS A 69 25.44 -22.11 27.71
N LEU A 70 24.60 -21.54 26.84
CA LEU A 70 23.70 -20.43 27.19
C LEU A 70 22.58 -20.88 28.14
N GLY A 71 22.26 -22.17 28.16
CA GLY A 71 21.23 -22.76 29.01
C GLY A 71 19.82 -22.36 28.57
N LYS A 72 18.83 -22.54 29.46
CA LYS A 72 17.44 -22.14 29.18
C LYS A 72 17.28 -20.62 29.31
N GLN A 73 17.48 -19.91 28.21
CA GLN A 73 17.10 -18.51 28.09
C GLN A 73 15.80 -18.37 27.30
N LYS A 74 14.85 -17.58 27.81
CA LYS A 74 13.53 -17.40 27.18
C LYS A 74 13.62 -16.80 25.78
N ASP A 75 14.57 -15.89 25.59
CA ASP A 75 14.68 -15.07 24.38
C ASP A 75 15.75 -15.58 23.39
N VAL A 76 16.38 -16.73 23.66
CA VAL A 76 17.44 -17.28 22.81
C VAL A 76 17.11 -18.73 22.45
N THR A 77 16.94 -19.01 21.15
CA THR A 77 16.60 -20.35 20.66
C THR A 77 17.45 -20.71 19.44
N LEU A 78 17.59 -22.00 19.13
CA LEU A 78 17.96 -22.39 17.77
C LEU A 78 16.81 -22.05 16.83
N PHE A 79 17.16 -21.67 15.60
CA PHE A 79 16.20 -21.37 14.54
C PHE A 79 16.74 -21.87 13.20
N THR A 80 15.84 -22.50 12.46
CA THR A 80 16.04 -22.92 11.08
C THR A 80 15.13 -22.03 10.23
N PRO A 81 15.66 -21.24 9.29
CA PRO A 81 14.85 -20.51 8.33
C PRO A 81 13.93 -21.43 7.56
N GLU A 82 12.70 -21.00 7.35
CA GLU A 82 11.80 -21.60 6.38
C GLU A 82 12.07 -20.93 5.03
N ASP A 83 12.60 -21.70 4.09
CA ASP A 83 12.67 -21.29 2.70
C ASP A 83 11.29 -21.42 2.06
N PRO A 84 10.93 -20.57 1.10
CA PRO A 84 9.69 -20.75 0.38
C PRO A 84 9.73 -22.05 -0.44
N GLU A 85 8.58 -22.71 -0.54
CA GLU A 85 8.46 -23.94 -1.34
C GLU A 85 8.98 -23.73 -2.78
N PRO A 86 9.68 -24.71 -3.37
CA PRO A 86 10.07 -24.64 -4.76
C PRO A 86 8.86 -24.44 -5.69
N ILE A 87 9.06 -23.72 -6.79
CA ILE A 87 8.02 -23.59 -7.82
C ILE A 87 7.93 -24.91 -8.58
N VAL A 88 6.76 -25.53 -8.55
CA VAL A 88 6.44 -26.71 -9.36
C VAL A 88 5.91 -26.22 -10.71
N ILE A 89 6.43 -26.80 -11.80
CA ILE A 89 6.01 -26.51 -13.17
C ILE A 89 5.08 -27.62 -13.64
N GLY A 90 3.91 -27.25 -14.14
CA GLY A 90 2.93 -28.17 -14.69
C GLY A 90 3.27 -28.67 -16.08
N ASP A 91 2.38 -29.49 -16.64
CA ASP A 91 2.55 -30.18 -17.92
C ASP A 91 1.52 -29.76 -18.98
N ARG A 92 0.49 -28.97 -18.62
CA ARG A 92 -0.53 -28.54 -19.58
C ARG A 92 0.09 -27.59 -20.61
N PRO A 93 -0.05 -27.85 -21.91
CA PRO A 93 0.54 -26.98 -22.93
C PRO A 93 -0.08 -25.58 -22.87
N LEU A 94 0.79 -24.58 -22.95
CA LEU A 94 0.39 -23.18 -22.99
C LEU A 94 0.48 -22.67 -24.43
N ALA A 95 -0.67 -22.61 -25.10
CA ALA A 95 -0.75 -22.25 -26.52
C ALA A 95 -0.39 -20.78 -26.81
N HIS A 96 -0.66 -19.89 -25.85
CA HIS A 96 -0.44 -18.45 -25.97
C HIS A 96 0.26 -17.92 -24.73
N ARG A 97 1.03 -16.83 -24.91
CA ARG A 97 1.69 -16.15 -23.78
C ARG A 97 0.64 -15.70 -22.75
N PRO A 98 0.93 -15.82 -21.44
CA PRO A 98 0.01 -15.36 -20.41
C PRO A 98 -0.04 -13.83 -20.43
N VAL A 99 -1.24 -13.28 -20.27
CA VAL A 99 -1.45 -11.84 -20.18
C VAL A 99 -1.55 -11.41 -18.72
N VAL A 100 -0.88 -10.33 -18.37
CA VAL A 100 -1.01 -9.65 -17.07
C VAL A 100 -1.63 -8.28 -17.30
N MET A 101 -2.82 -8.06 -16.74
CA MET A 101 -3.56 -6.82 -16.86
C MET A 101 -3.28 -5.92 -15.65
N GLY A 102 -2.61 -4.79 -15.89
CA GLY A 102 -2.15 -3.83 -14.88
C GLY A 102 -0.73 -4.11 -14.38
N PHE A 103 0.02 -3.04 -14.09
CA PHE A 103 1.41 -3.10 -13.63
C PHE A 103 1.62 -2.42 -12.26
N GLY A 104 0.63 -2.55 -11.38
CA GLY A 104 0.77 -2.32 -9.92
C GLY A 104 1.52 -3.47 -9.22
N PRO A 105 1.68 -3.46 -7.89
CA PRO A 105 2.48 -4.46 -7.17
C PRO A 105 2.07 -5.92 -7.45
N ALA A 106 0.78 -6.21 -7.59
CA ALA A 106 0.30 -7.55 -7.93
C ALA A 106 0.69 -7.96 -9.36
N GLY A 107 0.34 -7.13 -10.35
CA GLY A 107 0.69 -7.40 -11.76
C GLY A 107 2.20 -7.45 -11.99
N MET A 108 2.95 -6.53 -11.39
CA MET A 108 4.41 -6.48 -11.47
C MET A 108 5.04 -7.76 -10.92
N MET A 109 4.62 -8.23 -9.75
CA MET A 109 5.17 -9.48 -9.21
C MET A 109 4.70 -10.73 -9.96
N ALA A 110 3.46 -10.75 -10.45
CA ALA A 110 3.00 -11.85 -11.30
C ALA A 110 3.85 -11.95 -12.58
N ALA A 111 4.05 -10.82 -13.26
CA ALA A 111 4.89 -10.73 -14.45
C ALA A 111 6.36 -11.06 -14.15
N PHE A 112 6.89 -10.60 -13.02
CA PHE A 112 8.26 -10.88 -12.59
C PHE A 112 8.51 -12.38 -12.42
N TYR A 113 7.64 -13.08 -11.69
CA TYR A 113 7.78 -14.53 -11.51
C TYR A 113 7.57 -15.31 -12.81
N LEU A 114 6.57 -14.95 -13.61
CA LEU A 114 6.33 -15.58 -14.92
C LEU A 114 7.54 -15.40 -15.86
N ALA A 115 8.09 -14.19 -15.95
CA ALA A 115 9.25 -13.90 -16.80
C ALA A 115 10.50 -14.64 -16.30
N ARG A 116 10.77 -14.61 -14.99
CA ARG A 116 11.91 -15.32 -14.36
C ARG A 116 11.91 -16.83 -14.70
N GLU A 117 10.73 -17.44 -14.75
CA GLU A 117 10.59 -18.86 -15.06
C GLU A 117 10.45 -19.16 -16.57
N GLY A 118 10.49 -18.14 -17.43
CA GLY A 118 10.50 -18.28 -18.90
C GLY A 118 9.13 -18.30 -19.57
N TYR A 119 8.06 -17.91 -18.88
CA TYR A 119 6.70 -17.86 -19.45
C TYR A 119 6.45 -16.66 -20.38
N ARG A 120 7.40 -15.71 -20.45
CA ARG A 120 7.38 -14.56 -21.38
C ARG A 120 6.04 -13.79 -21.35
N PRO A 121 5.57 -13.31 -20.19
CA PRO A 121 4.25 -12.68 -20.07
C PRO A 121 4.11 -11.43 -20.95
N ILE A 122 2.87 -11.10 -21.35
CA ILE A 122 2.50 -9.82 -21.95
C ILE A 122 1.81 -8.97 -20.87
N VAL A 123 2.47 -7.92 -20.42
CA VAL A 123 1.93 -6.97 -19.46
C VAL A 123 1.28 -5.81 -20.20
N LEU A 124 0.04 -5.52 -19.86
CA LEU A 124 -0.74 -4.42 -20.42
C LEU A 124 -1.10 -3.43 -19.31
N GLU A 125 -0.49 -2.25 -19.34
CA GLU A 125 -0.76 -1.16 -18.40
C GLU A 125 -1.46 -0.01 -19.13
N ARG A 126 -2.63 0.38 -18.63
CA ARG A 126 -3.43 1.46 -19.21
C ARG A 126 -2.71 2.81 -19.15
N GLY A 127 -1.95 3.04 -18.09
CA GLY A 127 -1.18 4.26 -17.92
C GLY A 127 0.22 4.22 -18.52
N GLN A 128 0.97 5.26 -18.21
CA GLN A 128 2.27 5.52 -18.81
C GLN A 128 3.42 4.93 -18.00
N ASP A 129 4.60 4.85 -18.62
CA ASP A 129 5.86 4.60 -17.92
C ASP A 129 6.09 5.64 -16.81
N VAL A 130 6.89 5.30 -15.80
CA VAL A 130 7.01 6.09 -14.57
C VAL A 130 7.57 7.50 -14.82
N ASP A 131 8.40 7.70 -15.84
CA ASP A 131 9.00 9.00 -16.14
C ASP A 131 7.97 9.94 -16.79
N THR A 132 7.21 9.43 -17.75
CA THR A 132 6.08 10.16 -18.37
C THR A 132 4.97 10.41 -17.34
N ARG A 133 4.61 9.38 -16.57
CA ARG A 133 3.59 9.44 -15.52
C ARG A 133 3.93 10.45 -14.44
N ALA A 134 5.19 10.53 -14.00
CA ALA A 134 5.62 11.52 -13.01
C ALA A 134 5.40 12.95 -13.50
N LYS A 135 5.72 13.24 -14.77
CA LYS A 135 5.46 14.56 -15.37
C LYS A 135 3.96 14.87 -15.43
N ASP A 136 3.15 13.89 -15.80
CA ASP A 136 1.69 14.03 -15.87
C ASP A 136 1.09 14.33 -14.50
N VAL A 137 1.52 13.59 -13.46
CA VAL A 137 1.08 13.80 -12.06
C VAL A 137 1.54 15.15 -11.52
N GLU A 138 2.81 15.53 -11.73
CA GLU A 138 3.32 16.83 -11.29
C GLU A 138 2.62 17.99 -12.01
N THR A 139 2.28 17.82 -13.29
CA THR A 139 1.52 18.82 -14.04
C THR A 139 0.10 18.94 -13.50
N PHE A 140 -0.54 17.81 -13.18
CA PHE A 140 -1.86 17.80 -12.55
C PHE A 140 -1.85 18.52 -11.20
N TRP A 141 -0.91 18.19 -10.32
CA TRP A 141 -0.78 18.86 -9.02
C TRP A 141 -0.52 20.35 -9.17
N LYS A 142 0.37 20.79 -10.05
CA LYS A 142 0.69 22.23 -10.18
C LYS A 142 -0.36 23.06 -10.90
N THR A 143 -1.11 22.48 -11.82
CA THR A 143 -1.94 23.25 -12.78
C THR A 143 -3.41 22.86 -12.80
N GLY A 144 -3.80 21.75 -12.15
CA GLY A 144 -5.12 21.15 -12.29
C GLY A 144 -5.35 20.42 -13.63
N THR A 145 -4.36 20.36 -14.53
CA THR A 145 -4.48 19.66 -15.82
C THR A 145 -4.48 18.15 -15.62
N PHE A 146 -5.66 17.54 -15.68
CA PHE A 146 -5.86 16.14 -15.35
C PHE A 146 -5.81 15.22 -16.59
N LYS A 147 -5.09 14.10 -16.48
CA LYS A 147 -5.06 13.02 -17.49
C LYS A 147 -5.71 11.74 -16.93
N PRO A 148 -6.88 11.32 -17.44
CA PRO A 148 -7.62 10.17 -16.91
C PRO A 148 -6.87 8.85 -16.98
N GLU A 149 -5.97 8.69 -17.96
CA GLU A 149 -5.20 7.46 -18.16
C GLU A 149 -3.76 7.56 -17.60
N SER A 150 -3.33 8.68 -17.02
CA SER A 150 -1.99 8.85 -16.46
C SER A 150 -2.03 9.74 -15.22
N ASN A 151 -2.12 9.11 -14.05
CA ASN A 151 -2.35 9.79 -12.78
C ASN A 151 -1.84 8.96 -11.59
N VAL A 152 -2.13 9.39 -10.36
CA VAL A 152 -1.71 8.72 -9.12
C VAL A 152 -2.19 7.26 -9.05
N GLN A 153 -3.28 6.90 -9.72
CA GLN A 153 -3.83 5.54 -9.71
C GLN A 153 -3.26 4.67 -10.86
N PHE A 154 -3.10 5.23 -12.07
CA PHE A 154 -2.79 4.47 -13.28
C PHE A 154 -1.42 4.77 -13.88
N GLY A 155 -0.73 3.72 -14.33
CA GLY A 155 0.63 3.74 -14.88
C GLY A 155 1.61 2.86 -14.10
N GLU A 156 2.89 2.90 -14.48
CA GLU A 156 3.95 2.01 -13.95
C GLU A 156 4.02 2.03 -12.41
N GLY A 157 3.93 0.84 -11.80
CA GLY A 157 3.91 0.64 -10.35
C GLY A 157 2.54 0.87 -9.69
N GLY A 158 1.51 1.24 -10.46
CA GLY A 158 0.13 1.42 -10.00
C GLY A 158 0.00 2.47 -8.88
N ALA A 159 -0.96 2.30 -7.98
CA ALA A 159 -1.21 3.22 -6.86
C ALA A 159 -0.05 3.28 -5.84
N GLY A 160 0.90 2.33 -5.88
CA GLY A 160 2.03 2.29 -4.96
C GLY A 160 3.10 3.36 -5.22
N THR A 161 3.23 3.84 -6.46
CA THR A 161 4.35 4.68 -6.90
C THR A 161 4.39 6.06 -6.23
N PHE A 162 3.23 6.70 -6.09
CA PHE A 162 3.07 8.04 -5.49
C PHE A 162 2.61 7.91 -4.03
N SER A 163 3.40 7.21 -3.21
CA SER A 163 3.09 6.94 -1.82
C SER A 163 4.36 6.99 -0.96
N ASP A 164 4.20 6.95 0.37
CA ASP A 164 5.32 6.73 1.31
C ASP A 164 5.97 5.34 1.13
N GLY A 165 5.33 4.42 0.38
CA GLY A 165 5.90 3.11 0.09
C GLY A 165 6.00 2.22 1.31
N LYS A 166 5.02 2.29 2.22
CA LYS A 166 4.98 1.43 3.41
C LYS A 166 4.81 -0.02 3.01
N LEU A 167 5.67 -0.87 3.56
CA LEU A 167 5.69 -2.30 3.28
C LEU A 167 5.11 -3.13 4.44
N THR A 168 4.33 -2.51 5.32
CA THR A 168 3.66 -3.20 6.42
C THR A 168 2.59 -4.14 5.91
N THR A 169 2.59 -5.39 6.38
CA THR A 169 1.56 -6.39 6.08
C THR A 169 1.21 -7.17 7.34
N ARG A 170 -0.03 -7.67 7.42
CA ARG A 170 -0.49 -8.59 8.47
C ARG A 170 -0.40 -10.06 8.05
N VAL A 171 -0.05 -10.32 6.79
CA VAL A 171 0.15 -11.66 6.25
C VAL A 171 1.53 -12.15 6.66
N THR A 172 1.61 -13.42 7.06
CA THR A 172 2.88 -14.12 7.30
C THR A 172 3.04 -15.16 6.21
N HIS A 173 4.12 -15.06 5.43
CA HIS A 173 4.43 -16.01 4.35
C HIS A 173 5.94 -16.02 4.08
N PRO A 174 6.59 -17.18 3.87
CA PRO A 174 8.03 -17.26 3.62
C PRO A 174 8.51 -16.37 2.45
N ARG A 175 7.71 -16.28 1.38
CA ARG A 175 8.04 -15.44 0.21
C ARG A 175 8.04 -13.94 0.45
N LEU A 176 7.47 -13.43 1.54
CA LEU A 176 7.53 -11.97 1.80
C LEU A 176 8.98 -11.49 1.93
N HIS A 177 9.85 -12.34 2.50
CA HIS A 177 11.27 -12.03 2.60
C HIS A 177 11.97 -12.12 1.24
N GLU A 178 11.63 -13.11 0.41
CA GLU A 178 12.10 -13.24 -0.98
C GLU A 178 11.74 -12.00 -1.80
N ILE A 179 10.47 -11.58 -1.78
CA ILE A 179 9.98 -10.36 -2.46
C ILE A 179 10.73 -9.11 -1.97
N SER A 180 10.96 -9.00 -0.66
CA SER A 180 11.70 -7.85 -0.11
C SER A 180 13.16 -7.83 -0.59
N LYS A 181 13.80 -9.00 -0.80
CA LYS A 181 15.13 -9.08 -1.40
C LYS A 181 15.12 -8.60 -2.85
N TYR A 182 14.11 -8.95 -3.64
CA TYR A 182 13.98 -8.41 -4.99
C TYR A 182 13.82 -6.90 -4.98
N PHE A 183 12.98 -6.36 -4.12
CA PHE A 183 12.84 -4.90 -4.01
C PHE A 183 14.18 -4.22 -3.72
N VAL A 184 15.00 -4.78 -2.83
CA VAL A 184 16.37 -4.27 -2.57
C VAL A 184 17.27 -4.41 -3.80
N GLU A 185 17.27 -5.57 -4.46
CA GLU A 185 18.04 -5.82 -5.70
C GLU A 185 17.75 -4.77 -6.77
N PHE A 186 16.50 -4.32 -6.88
CA PHE A 186 16.07 -3.33 -7.86
C PHE A 186 16.06 -1.88 -7.34
N GLY A 187 16.63 -1.59 -6.17
CA GLY A 187 16.91 -0.22 -5.72
C GLY A 187 16.15 0.27 -4.49
N ALA A 188 15.38 -0.59 -3.83
CA ALA A 188 14.84 -0.27 -2.51
C ALA A 188 15.96 -0.26 -1.43
N PRO A 189 15.82 0.53 -0.36
CA PRO A 189 16.80 0.58 0.73
C PRO A 189 16.98 -0.78 1.42
N GLU A 190 18.21 -1.21 1.71
CA GLU A 190 18.48 -2.48 2.43
C GLU A 190 17.74 -2.59 3.77
N GLU A 191 17.48 -1.45 4.41
CA GLU A 191 16.76 -1.37 5.67
C GLU A 191 15.32 -1.89 5.63
N ILE A 192 14.73 -2.07 4.44
CA ILE A 192 13.41 -2.70 4.34
C ILE A 192 13.41 -4.16 4.80
N LEU A 193 14.57 -4.83 4.75
CA LEU A 193 14.71 -6.23 5.16
C LEU A 193 14.61 -6.43 6.67
N TYR A 194 14.79 -5.35 7.45
CA TYR A 194 14.91 -5.47 8.90
C TYR A 194 14.15 -4.42 9.71
N LYS A 195 13.73 -3.28 9.14
CA LYS A 195 12.89 -2.33 9.87
C LYS A 195 11.50 -2.93 10.11
N HIS A 196 10.97 -2.81 11.32
CA HIS A 196 9.64 -3.33 11.65
C HIS A 196 8.50 -2.67 10.86
N LYS A 197 8.63 -1.38 10.56
CA LYS A 197 7.71 -0.63 9.71
C LYS A 197 8.52 -0.05 8.55
N PRO A 198 8.88 -0.88 7.56
CA PRO A 198 9.73 -0.43 6.48
C PRO A 198 8.93 0.44 5.51
N HIS A 199 9.63 1.39 4.91
CA HIS A 199 9.10 2.24 3.85
C HIS A 199 10.19 2.49 2.80
N VAL A 200 9.77 2.81 1.58
CA VAL A 200 10.67 3.01 0.44
C VAL A 200 10.75 4.49 0.06
N GLY A 201 9.64 5.23 0.19
CA GLY A 201 9.52 6.61 -0.28
C GLY A 201 9.27 6.68 -1.79
N THR A 202 8.48 7.68 -2.21
CA THR A 202 8.07 7.85 -3.61
C THR A 202 9.25 7.95 -4.58
N ASP A 203 10.30 8.67 -4.17
CA ASP A 203 11.48 8.92 -4.97
C ASP A 203 12.20 7.61 -5.34
N LYS A 204 12.34 6.69 -4.39
CA LYS A 204 12.98 5.39 -4.61
C LYS A 204 12.06 4.38 -5.27
N LEU A 205 10.76 4.43 -5.00
CA LEU A 205 9.77 3.57 -5.65
C LEU A 205 9.81 3.71 -7.17
N ARG A 206 9.93 4.94 -7.69
CA ARG A 206 10.01 5.20 -9.14
C ARG A 206 11.19 4.49 -9.80
N HIS A 207 12.37 4.52 -9.17
CA HIS A 207 13.54 3.81 -9.67
C HIS A 207 13.36 2.30 -9.60
N MET A 208 12.81 1.79 -8.49
CA MET A 208 12.59 0.37 -8.28
C MET A 208 11.64 -0.25 -9.32
N VAL A 209 10.48 0.37 -9.55
CA VAL A 209 9.50 -0.18 -10.52
C VAL A 209 10.05 -0.21 -11.94
N LYS A 210 10.83 0.82 -12.32
CA LYS A 210 11.49 0.91 -13.62
C LYS A 210 12.53 -0.20 -13.81
N ALA A 211 13.37 -0.43 -12.81
CA ALA A 211 14.39 -1.48 -12.84
C ALA A 211 13.76 -2.88 -12.90
N MET A 212 12.66 -3.10 -12.17
CA MET A 212 11.92 -4.37 -12.25
C MET A 212 11.28 -4.60 -13.63
N ARG A 213 10.70 -3.56 -14.26
CA ARG A 213 10.22 -3.63 -15.65
C ARG A 213 11.33 -4.03 -16.60
N GLU A 214 12.49 -3.38 -16.51
CA GLU A 214 13.63 -3.66 -17.38
C GLU A 214 14.07 -5.12 -17.23
N ARG A 215 14.12 -5.65 -16.01
CA ARG A 215 14.41 -7.06 -15.78
C ARG A 215 13.35 -8.01 -16.36
N ILE A 216 12.06 -7.68 -16.26
CA ILE A 216 10.99 -8.47 -16.89
C ILE A 216 11.19 -8.56 -18.41
N ILE A 217 11.57 -7.44 -19.05
CA ILE A 217 11.85 -7.37 -20.48
C ILE A 217 13.10 -8.17 -20.84
N GLU A 218 14.17 -8.07 -20.05
CA GLU A 218 15.40 -8.86 -20.23
C GLU A 218 15.14 -10.38 -20.17
N TRP A 219 14.19 -10.81 -19.32
CA TRP A 219 13.75 -12.20 -19.24
C TRP A 219 12.72 -12.61 -20.32
N GLY A 220 12.51 -11.78 -21.34
CA GLY A 220 11.64 -12.07 -22.48
C GLY A 220 10.16 -11.78 -22.26
N GLY A 221 9.80 -11.13 -21.15
CA GLY A 221 8.50 -10.51 -20.98
C GLY A 221 8.33 -9.29 -21.89
N GLU A 222 7.09 -8.86 -22.08
CA GLU A 222 6.75 -7.66 -22.83
C GLU A 222 5.91 -6.75 -21.94
N VAL A 223 6.19 -5.45 -21.93
CA VAL A 223 5.45 -4.47 -21.14
C VAL A 223 5.00 -3.34 -22.04
N ARG A 224 3.68 -3.20 -22.21
CA ARG A 224 3.06 -2.15 -23.03
C ARG A 224 2.36 -1.14 -22.12
N PHE A 225 2.78 0.12 -22.26
CA PHE A 225 2.13 1.28 -21.63
C PHE A 225 1.12 1.92 -22.59
N GLY A 226 0.16 2.66 -22.05
CA GLY A 226 -0.96 3.18 -22.85
C GLY A 226 -1.81 2.07 -23.46
N ALA A 227 -1.77 0.86 -22.88
CA ALA A 227 -2.40 -0.35 -23.38
C ALA A 227 -3.51 -0.78 -22.42
N LYS A 228 -4.68 -0.16 -22.59
CA LYS A 228 -5.85 -0.45 -21.78
C LYS A 228 -6.58 -1.67 -22.35
N VAL A 229 -6.76 -2.70 -21.53
CA VAL A 229 -7.67 -3.79 -21.87
C VAL A 229 -9.11 -3.26 -21.85
N THR A 230 -9.76 -3.23 -23.01
CA THR A 230 -11.13 -2.73 -23.19
C THR A 230 -12.17 -3.83 -23.19
N ASP A 231 -11.74 -5.09 -23.41
CA ASP A 231 -12.63 -6.24 -23.41
C ASP A 231 -11.92 -7.55 -23.07
N VAL A 232 -12.68 -8.52 -22.56
CA VAL A 232 -12.24 -9.91 -22.34
C VAL A 232 -13.19 -10.82 -23.10
N PHE A 233 -12.66 -11.58 -24.06
CA PHE A 233 -13.45 -12.52 -24.85
C PHE A 233 -13.59 -13.84 -24.09
N VAL A 234 -14.84 -14.25 -23.86
CA VAL A 234 -15.20 -15.47 -23.14
C VAL A 234 -15.99 -16.37 -24.09
N ASP A 235 -15.57 -17.63 -24.22
CA ASP A 235 -16.27 -18.69 -24.94
C ASP A 235 -16.36 -19.93 -24.03
N GLN A 236 -17.55 -20.54 -23.93
CA GLN A 236 -17.83 -21.68 -23.04
C GLN A 236 -17.24 -21.51 -21.63
N ASP A 237 -17.51 -20.35 -21.01
CA ASP A 237 -17.03 -19.96 -19.68
C ASP A 237 -15.49 -19.96 -19.54
N HIS A 238 -14.75 -19.79 -20.63
CA HIS A 238 -13.28 -19.69 -20.62
C HIS A 238 -12.80 -18.46 -21.39
N VAL A 239 -11.71 -17.86 -20.91
CA VAL A 239 -11.03 -16.79 -21.65
C VAL A 239 -10.44 -17.36 -22.94
N VAL A 240 -10.68 -16.68 -24.05
CA VAL A 240 -10.09 -17.00 -25.37
C VAL A 240 -9.30 -15.84 -25.98
N GLY A 241 -9.37 -14.67 -25.37
CA GLY A 241 -8.56 -13.52 -25.76
C GLY A 241 -8.99 -12.25 -25.04
N ILE A 242 -8.32 -11.16 -25.40
CA ILE A 242 -8.61 -9.83 -24.89
C ILE A 242 -8.57 -8.80 -26.02
N GLU A 243 -9.20 -7.66 -25.79
CA GLU A 243 -9.10 -6.48 -26.64
C GLU A 243 -8.32 -5.37 -25.94
N VAL A 244 -7.41 -4.73 -26.66
CA VAL A 244 -6.60 -3.60 -26.21
C VAL A 244 -6.99 -2.36 -26.99
N ASN A 245 -7.27 -1.28 -26.27
CA ASN A 245 -7.59 0.05 -26.79
C ASN A 245 -8.74 0.07 -27.82
N GLY A 246 -9.69 -0.88 -27.75
CA GLY A 246 -10.82 -0.96 -28.67
C GLY A 246 -10.48 -1.42 -30.08
N ALA A 247 -9.28 -1.98 -30.31
CA ALA A 247 -8.77 -2.22 -31.66
C ALA A 247 -7.94 -3.51 -31.79
N GLU A 248 -6.98 -3.75 -30.90
CA GLU A 248 -6.07 -4.89 -31.02
C GLU A 248 -6.64 -6.09 -30.26
N ARG A 249 -6.80 -7.22 -30.94
CA ARG A 249 -7.08 -8.50 -30.29
C ARG A 249 -5.78 -9.25 -29.99
N ILE A 250 -5.65 -9.75 -28.76
CA ILE A 250 -4.59 -10.66 -28.35
C ILE A 250 -5.24 -11.97 -27.91
N ASP A 251 -4.95 -13.05 -28.64
CA ASP A 251 -5.41 -14.39 -28.26
C ASP A 251 -4.63 -14.88 -27.03
N THR A 252 -5.36 -15.31 -26.02
CA THR A 252 -4.80 -15.87 -24.79
C THR A 252 -5.86 -16.67 -24.05
N THR A 253 -5.43 -17.69 -23.31
CA THR A 253 -6.29 -18.46 -22.40
C THR A 253 -5.99 -18.19 -20.94
N LEU A 254 -5.02 -17.31 -20.65
CA LEU A 254 -4.58 -16.96 -19.30
C LEU A 254 -4.48 -15.45 -19.13
N VAL A 255 -5.36 -14.90 -18.30
CA VAL A 255 -5.37 -13.47 -17.92
C VAL A 255 -5.25 -13.35 -16.42
N LEU A 256 -4.13 -12.81 -15.95
CA LEU A 256 -3.93 -12.44 -14.55
C LEU A 256 -4.30 -10.96 -14.37
N SER A 257 -5.37 -10.69 -13.63
CA SER A 257 -5.96 -9.35 -13.47
C SER A 257 -5.53 -8.68 -12.17
N GLY A 258 -4.61 -7.72 -12.28
CA GLY A 258 -4.07 -6.91 -11.18
C GLY A 258 -4.38 -5.42 -11.33
N VAL A 259 -5.61 -5.06 -11.69
CA VAL A 259 -6.01 -3.71 -12.15
C VAL A 259 -6.13 -2.62 -11.08
N GLY A 260 -5.94 -2.98 -9.80
CA GLY A 260 -6.19 -2.06 -8.69
C GLY A 260 -7.66 -1.70 -8.53
N HIS A 261 -7.99 -0.94 -7.49
CA HIS A 261 -9.38 -0.65 -7.13
C HIS A 261 -9.96 0.64 -7.72
N SER A 262 -9.21 1.28 -8.60
CA SER A 262 -9.59 2.54 -9.26
C SER A 262 -10.06 2.32 -10.71
N ALA A 263 -9.87 1.13 -11.29
CA ALA A 263 -10.25 0.78 -12.68
C ALA A 263 -11.75 0.43 -12.79
N ARG A 264 -12.60 1.43 -12.52
CA ARG A 264 -14.06 1.27 -12.40
C ARG A 264 -14.74 0.86 -13.72
N ASP A 265 -14.27 1.41 -14.83
CA ASP A 265 -14.65 1.00 -16.18
C ASP A 265 -14.31 -0.47 -16.46
N THR A 266 -13.15 -0.93 -16.00
CA THR A 266 -12.76 -2.35 -16.08
C THR A 266 -13.68 -3.23 -15.22
N TYR A 267 -14.10 -2.78 -14.03
CA TYR A 267 -15.10 -3.52 -13.24
C TYR A 267 -16.43 -3.67 -13.98
N GLU A 268 -16.92 -2.59 -14.59
CA GLU A 268 -18.15 -2.63 -15.40
C GLU A 268 -18.03 -3.60 -16.59
N MET A 269 -16.89 -3.59 -17.29
CA MET A 269 -16.61 -4.52 -18.38
C MET A 269 -16.58 -5.98 -17.90
N LEU A 270 -15.80 -6.27 -16.86
CA LEU A 270 -15.65 -7.63 -16.34
C LEU A 270 -16.98 -8.19 -15.80
N PHE A 271 -17.79 -7.36 -15.15
CA PHE A 271 -19.14 -7.75 -14.71
C PHE A 271 -20.04 -8.11 -15.90
N LYS A 272 -20.02 -7.32 -16.99
CA LYS A 272 -20.75 -7.63 -18.23
C LYS A 272 -20.26 -8.91 -18.91
N ARG A 273 -19.00 -9.29 -18.71
CA ARG A 273 -18.40 -10.54 -19.19
C ARG A 273 -18.61 -11.74 -18.27
N GLY A 274 -19.45 -11.59 -17.24
CA GLY A 274 -19.86 -12.70 -16.38
C GLY A 274 -18.84 -13.07 -15.30
N ILE A 275 -17.81 -12.24 -15.06
CA ILE A 275 -16.92 -12.44 -13.92
C ILE A 275 -17.68 -12.17 -12.63
N ASP A 276 -17.77 -13.20 -11.78
CA ASP A 276 -18.43 -13.12 -10.48
C ASP A 276 -17.80 -12.05 -9.59
N MET A 277 -18.65 -11.22 -8.99
CA MET A 277 -18.26 -10.15 -8.09
C MET A 277 -19.31 -9.96 -7.02
N VAL A 278 -18.87 -9.58 -5.82
CA VAL A 278 -19.74 -9.20 -4.72
C VAL A 278 -19.32 -7.86 -4.13
N ALA A 279 -20.29 -7.10 -3.63
CA ALA A 279 -20.03 -5.86 -2.91
C ALA A 279 -19.19 -6.12 -1.65
N LYS A 280 -18.23 -5.23 -1.37
CA LYS A 280 -17.30 -5.36 -0.25
C LYS A 280 -17.24 -4.06 0.57
N PRO A 281 -17.31 -4.12 1.91
CA PRO A 281 -17.09 -2.95 2.75
C PRO A 281 -15.71 -2.30 2.55
N PHE A 282 -15.68 -0.98 2.71
CA PHE A 282 -14.47 -0.15 2.67
C PHE A 282 -14.63 1.01 3.68
N ALA A 283 -13.78 2.05 3.59
CA ALA A 283 -13.90 3.22 4.44
C ALA A 283 -13.78 4.53 3.64
N ILE A 284 -14.45 5.56 4.13
CA ILE A 284 -14.42 6.92 3.56
C ILE A 284 -14.12 7.93 4.67
N GLY A 285 -13.49 9.05 4.33
CA GLY A 285 -13.29 10.15 5.25
C GLY A 285 -12.49 11.27 4.62
N VAL A 286 -11.57 11.84 5.39
CA VAL A 286 -10.76 13.00 5.00
C VAL A 286 -9.30 12.80 5.39
N ARG A 287 -8.40 13.54 4.76
CA ARG A 287 -7.02 13.67 5.22
C ARG A 287 -6.94 14.74 6.30
N ILE A 288 -6.13 14.53 7.32
CA ILE A 288 -5.85 15.50 8.38
C ILE A 288 -4.35 15.80 8.43
N GLU A 289 -3.97 17.08 8.59
CA GLU A 289 -2.58 17.54 8.52
C GLU A 289 -2.15 18.27 9.80
N HIS A 290 -1.07 17.79 10.40
CA HIS A 290 -0.46 18.39 11.60
C HIS A 290 0.99 18.79 11.31
N PRO A 291 1.52 19.82 11.99
CA PRO A 291 2.96 19.91 12.18
C PRO A 291 3.56 18.56 12.64
N GLN A 292 4.64 18.11 12.00
CA GLN A 292 5.27 16.82 12.36
C GLN A 292 5.81 16.83 13.80
N ASP A 293 6.19 18.00 14.32
CA ASP A 293 6.68 18.17 15.69
C ASP A 293 5.61 17.86 16.75
N VAL A 294 4.33 18.12 16.49
CA VAL A 294 3.20 17.72 17.35
C VAL A 294 3.17 16.21 17.51
N ILE A 295 3.35 15.47 16.42
CA ILE A 295 3.37 14.01 16.43
C ILE A 295 4.65 13.51 17.10
N ASP A 296 5.81 14.07 16.76
CA ASP A 296 7.10 13.71 17.32
C ASP A 296 7.14 13.91 18.84
N GLN A 297 6.68 15.06 19.33
CA GLN A 297 6.57 15.35 20.75
C GLN A 297 5.58 14.40 21.42
N SER A 298 4.44 14.11 20.77
CA SER A 298 3.46 13.18 21.32
C SER A 298 3.96 11.75 21.35
N GLN A 299 4.79 11.28 20.41
CA GLN A 299 5.22 9.88 20.33
C GLN A 299 6.55 9.63 21.06
N TYR A 300 7.49 10.56 20.99
CA TYR A 300 8.84 10.40 21.52
C TYR A 300 9.13 11.31 22.72
N GLY A 301 8.43 12.44 22.86
CA GLY A 301 8.61 13.40 23.95
C GLY A 301 9.82 14.32 23.78
N VAL A 302 10.58 14.15 22.71
CA VAL A 302 11.75 14.92 22.29
C VAL A 302 11.85 14.90 20.76
N ASP A 303 12.66 15.78 20.18
CA ASP A 303 13.00 15.74 18.76
C ASP A 303 13.63 14.37 18.38
N PRO A 304 13.02 13.58 17.47
CA PRO A 304 13.56 12.31 17.04
C PRO A 304 14.99 12.39 16.50
N LYS A 305 15.38 13.49 15.84
CA LYS A 305 16.73 13.68 15.29
C LYS A 305 17.78 13.65 16.39
N SER A 306 17.48 14.21 17.57
CA SER A 306 18.38 14.18 18.73
C SER A 306 18.70 12.77 19.22
N LEU A 307 17.83 11.79 18.89
CA LEU A 307 17.98 10.37 19.23
C LEU A 307 18.38 9.50 18.03
N GLY A 308 18.59 10.08 16.84
CA GLY A 308 18.83 9.32 15.60
C GLY A 308 17.62 8.51 15.13
N LEU A 309 16.41 8.93 15.51
CA LEU A 309 15.15 8.36 15.04
C LEU A 309 14.63 9.16 13.84
N GLY A 310 13.80 8.51 13.02
CA GLY A 310 13.05 9.19 11.95
C GLY A 310 11.77 9.84 12.49
N ALA A 311 11.06 10.53 11.59
CA ALA A 311 9.76 11.14 11.87
C ALA A 311 8.78 10.12 12.49
N ALA A 312 8.08 10.56 13.55
CA ALA A 312 7.22 9.70 14.32
C ALA A 312 5.94 9.33 13.56
N GLU A 313 5.39 8.19 13.94
CA GLU A 313 4.18 7.62 13.38
C GLU A 313 3.08 7.44 14.44
N TYR A 314 1.82 7.54 14.05
CA TYR A 314 0.68 7.16 14.89
C TYR A 314 -0.24 6.13 14.23
N SER A 315 -1.04 5.47 15.05
CA SER A 315 -2.21 4.69 14.64
C SER A 315 -3.31 4.87 15.66
N LEU A 316 -4.47 5.29 15.20
CA LEU A 316 -5.63 5.67 16.00
C LEU A 316 -6.83 4.85 15.58
N VAL A 317 -7.61 4.42 16.57
CA VAL A 317 -8.90 3.72 16.38
C VAL A 317 -9.88 4.30 17.39
N TYR A 318 -11.10 4.52 16.95
CA TYR A 318 -12.23 4.96 17.76
C TYR A 318 -13.43 4.07 17.41
N HIS A 319 -13.96 3.38 18.41
CA HIS A 319 -15.19 2.61 18.28
C HIS A 319 -16.33 3.48 18.76
N ASP A 320 -17.20 3.87 17.84
CA ASP A 320 -18.36 4.68 18.16
C ASP A 320 -19.46 3.79 18.74
N LYS A 321 -19.78 4.01 20.01
CA LYS A 321 -20.81 3.24 20.71
C LYS A 321 -22.22 3.61 20.26
N GLU A 322 -22.39 4.83 19.74
CA GLU A 322 -23.69 5.33 19.30
C GLU A 322 -24.12 4.68 17.99
N SER A 323 -23.27 4.71 16.96
CA SER A 323 -23.60 4.15 15.65
C SER A 323 -23.13 2.70 15.44
N GLY A 324 -22.30 2.16 16.34
CA GLY A 324 -21.64 0.86 16.16
C GLY A 324 -20.52 0.86 15.10
N ARG A 325 -20.19 2.02 14.52
CA ARG A 325 -19.13 2.14 13.50
C ARG A 325 -17.75 2.29 14.14
N THR A 326 -16.72 2.11 13.32
CA THR A 326 -15.33 2.35 13.73
C THR A 326 -14.71 3.40 12.84
N ALA A 327 -14.13 4.42 13.46
CA ALA A 327 -13.24 5.38 12.82
C ALA A 327 -11.78 5.03 13.12
N TYR A 328 -10.88 5.26 12.18
CA TYR A 328 -9.46 4.97 12.38
C TYR A 328 -8.57 5.80 11.46
N SER A 329 -7.31 5.95 11.85
CA SER A 329 -6.27 6.52 10.99
C SER A 329 -5.81 5.46 9.98
N PHE A 330 -5.72 5.84 8.72
CA PHE A 330 -5.27 5.02 7.61
C PHE A 330 -4.18 5.75 6.82
N CYS A 331 -3.22 4.99 6.27
CA CYS A 331 -2.13 5.50 5.43
C CYS A 331 -1.46 6.76 6.00
N MET A 332 -1.13 6.76 7.31
CA MET A 332 -0.49 7.90 7.98
C MET A 332 0.93 8.10 7.42
N CYS A 333 1.22 9.26 6.84
CA CYS A 333 2.47 9.62 6.18
C CYS A 333 3.25 10.65 7.02
N PRO A 334 4.33 10.24 7.71
CA PRO A 334 5.21 11.17 8.44
C PRO A 334 6.00 12.03 7.46
N GLY A 335 6.17 13.30 7.79
CA GLY A 335 6.92 14.27 6.99
C GLY A 335 6.58 14.17 5.51
N GLY A 336 5.30 14.06 5.22
CA GLY A 336 4.74 13.81 3.91
C GLY A 336 3.87 14.96 3.43
N GLN A 337 2.98 14.64 2.49
CA GLN A 337 2.00 15.55 1.92
C GLN A 337 0.70 14.81 1.58
N VAL A 338 -0.40 15.55 1.56
CA VAL A 338 -1.69 15.13 1.00
C VAL A 338 -1.64 15.36 -0.50
N VAL A 339 -2.15 14.43 -1.30
CA VAL A 339 -2.08 14.49 -2.76
C VAL A 339 -3.45 14.37 -3.41
N ALA A 340 -3.63 15.09 -4.53
CA ALA A 340 -4.75 14.86 -5.44
C ALA A 340 -4.57 13.50 -6.14
N SER A 341 -5.49 12.57 -5.88
CA SER A 341 -5.39 11.18 -6.31
C SER A 341 -6.56 10.72 -7.19
N ALA A 342 -7.30 11.67 -7.77
CA ALA A 342 -8.39 11.41 -8.68
C ALA A 342 -7.94 10.56 -9.88
N SER A 343 -8.85 9.72 -10.39
CA SER A 343 -8.65 8.96 -11.63
C SER A 343 -9.80 9.10 -12.64
N GLU A 344 -10.78 9.93 -12.33
CA GLU A 344 -11.92 10.22 -13.20
C GLU A 344 -12.09 11.75 -13.30
N PRO A 345 -12.44 12.29 -14.48
CA PRO A 345 -12.87 13.68 -14.59
C PRO A 345 -14.06 13.96 -13.67
N GLY A 346 -14.14 15.19 -13.13
CA GLY A 346 -15.29 15.59 -12.33
C GLY A 346 -15.30 15.05 -10.90
N GLY A 347 -14.23 14.39 -10.45
CA GLY A 347 -14.08 13.87 -9.08
C GLY A 347 -12.85 14.43 -8.36
N VAL A 348 -12.97 14.66 -7.05
CA VAL A 348 -11.84 14.92 -6.15
C VAL A 348 -11.63 13.71 -5.27
N VAL A 349 -10.37 13.28 -5.16
CA VAL A 349 -9.94 12.21 -4.26
C VAL A 349 -8.64 12.64 -3.59
N THR A 350 -8.52 12.44 -2.29
CA THR A 350 -7.26 12.64 -1.56
C THR A 350 -6.54 11.32 -1.36
N ASN A 351 -5.22 11.39 -1.19
CA ASN A 351 -4.40 10.34 -0.58
C ASN A 351 -3.20 11.02 0.13
N GLY A 352 -2.21 10.24 0.55
CA GLY A 352 -1.01 10.79 1.17
C GLY A 352 0.25 10.06 0.71
N MET A 353 1.34 10.81 0.64
CA MET A 353 2.65 10.29 0.28
C MET A 353 3.75 10.91 1.16
N SER A 354 4.91 10.26 1.20
CA SER A 354 6.15 10.85 1.73
C SER A 354 7.31 10.47 0.82
N LEU A 355 8.32 11.33 0.78
CA LEU A 355 9.64 10.96 0.27
C LEU A 355 10.35 10.06 1.28
N TYR A 356 11.42 9.39 0.87
CA TYR A 356 12.20 8.55 1.77
C TYR A 356 12.75 9.31 2.99
N ALA A 357 13.08 10.60 2.83
CA ALA A 357 13.58 11.42 3.92
C ALA A 357 12.54 11.74 5.01
N ARG A 358 11.23 11.74 4.66
CA ARG A 358 10.11 12.10 5.56
C ARG A 358 10.36 13.41 6.33
N ASP A 359 10.74 14.46 5.62
CA ASP A 359 11.23 15.72 6.19
C ASP A 359 10.47 16.97 5.73
N SER A 360 9.25 16.84 5.18
CA SER A 360 8.41 17.98 4.79
C SER A 360 8.00 18.88 5.97
N GLY A 361 8.12 18.39 7.21
CA GLY A 361 7.62 19.05 8.40
C GLY A 361 6.13 18.86 8.65
N VAL A 362 5.42 18.11 7.80
CA VAL A 362 3.97 17.87 7.90
C VAL A 362 3.67 16.38 8.08
N ALA A 363 2.93 16.02 9.12
CA ALA A 363 2.36 14.69 9.29
C ALA A 363 0.95 14.68 8.72
N ASN A 364 0.57 13.68 7.93
CA ASN A 364 -0.82 13.51 7.53
C ASN A 364 -1.32 12.07 7.70
N SER A 365 -2.63 11.88 7.83
CA SER A 365 -3.27 10.57 7.67
C SER A 365 -4.69 10.72 7.17
N ALA A 366 -5.23 9.68 6.55
CA ALA A 366 -6.68 9.62 6.35
C ALA A 366 -7.33 9.25 7.68
N ILE A 367 -8.34 9.99 8.11
CA ILE A 367 -9.24 9.63 9.21
C ILE A 367 -10.57 9.19 8.61
N VAL A 368 -10.83 7.89 8.67
CA VAL A 368 -11.87 7.25 7.87
C VAL A 368 -12.83 6.43 8.73
N VAL A 369 -14.06 6.30 8.27
CA VAL A 369 -15.14 5.52 8.90
C VAL A 369 -15.57 4.41 7.95
N ASN A 370 -15.79 3.21 8.49
CA ASN A 370 -16.25 2.07 7.69
C ASN A 370 -17.66 2.30 7.12
N VAL A 371 -17.82 1.93 5.85
CA VAL A 371 -19.08 1.88 5.10
C VAL A 371 -19.24 0.50 4.44
N GLY A 372 -20.47 0.05 4.26
CA GLY A 372 -20.75 -1.29 3.74
C GLY A 372 -22.01 -1.37 2.89
N PRO A 373 -22.38 -2.57 2.42
CA PRO A 373 -23.58 -2.78 1.60
C PRO A 373 -24.88 -2.27 2.21
N ASP A 374 -24.97 -2.18 3.54
CA ASP A 374 -26.11 -1.56 4.23
C ASP A 374 -26.24 -0.05 3.95
N ASP A 375 -25.16 0.60 3.52
CA ASP A 375 -25.09 2.03 3.22
C ASP A 375 -25.31 2.35 1.74
N PHE A 376 -24.83 1.48 0.85
CA PHE A 376 -24.79 1.75 -0.60
C PHE A 376 -25.55 0.75 -1.47
N GLY A 377 -25.93 -0.41 -0.94
CA GLY A 377 -26.59 -1.49 -1.67
C GLY A 377 -25.72 -2.72 -1.86
N THR A 378 -26.32 -3.80 -2.37
CA THR A 378 -25.70 -5.13 -2.49
C THR A 378 -25.27 -5.48 -3.90
N HIS A 379 -25.65 -4.68 -4.91
CA HIS A 379 -25.17 -4.93 -6.27
C HIS A 379 -23.64 -4.69 -6.32
N PRO A 380 -22.85 -5.50 -7.04
CA PRO A 380 -21.38 -5.46 -6.92
C PRO A 380 -20.74 -4.11 -7.24
N LEU A 381 -21.41 -3.30 -8.06
CA LEU A 381 -20.96 -1.95 -8.45
C LEU A 381 -21.53 -0.82 -7.58
N ASP A 382 -22.38 -1.11 -6.59
CA ASP A 382 -22.99 -0.08 -5.74
C ASP A 382 -21.94 0.67 -4.92
N GLY A 383 -20.93 -0.03 -4.40
CA GLY A 383 -19.81 0.62 -3.70
C GLY A 383 -18.99 1.53 -4.62
N VAL A 384 -18.89 1.22 -5.91
CA VAL A 384 -18.25 2.07 -6.93
C VAL A 384 -19.09 3.33 -7.17
N ALA A 385 -20.40 3.18 -7.32
CA ALA A 385 -21.33 4.30 -7.48
C ALA A 385 -21.31 5.23 -6.26
N PHE A 386 -21.29 4.67 -5.05
CA PHE A 386 -21.16 5.42 -3.81
C PHE A 386 -19.85 6.23 -3.76
N GLN A 387 -18.71 5.64 -4.12
CA GLN A 387 -17.47 6.40 -4.20
C GLN A 387 -17.58 7.56 -5.19
N ARG A 388 -18.10 7.33 -6.40
CA ARG A 388 -18.29 8.38 -7.42
C ARG A 388 -19.17 9.52 -6.92
N GLU A 389 -20.25 9.20 -6.19
CA GLU A 389 -21.15 10.21 -5.62
C GLU A 389 -20.39 11.21 -4.75
N TRP A 390 -19.60 10.72 -3.80
CA TRP A 390 -18.88 11.58 -2.85
C TRP A 390 -17.70 12.30 -3.50
N GLU A 391 -17.02 11.66 -4.46
CA GLU A 391 -15.96 12.30 -5.26
C GLU A 391 -16.51 13.46 -6.10
N HIS A 392 -17.69 13.30 -6.71
CA HIS A 392 -18.35 14.35 -7.49
C HIS A 392 -18.87 15.49 -6.62
N LYS A 393 -19.42 15.18 -5.43
CA LYS A 393 -19.81 16.22 -4.45
C LYS A 393 -18.61 17.04 -4.02
N ALA A 394 -17.49 16.38 -3.69
CA ALA A 394 -16.24 17.05 -3.34
C ALA A 394 -15.70 17.92 -4.49
N TYR A 395 -15.73 17.44 -5.73
CA TYR A 395 -15.32 18.23 -6.90
C TYR A 395 -16.17 19.48 -7.10
N LYS A 396 -17.50 19.36 -6.98
CA LYS A 396 -18.41 20.51 -7.07
C LYS A 396 -18.15 21.52 -5.97
N LEU A 397 -18.01 21.03 -4.74
CA LEU A 397 -17.75 21.85 -3.56
C LEU A 397 -16.39 22.56 -3.63
N GLY A 398 -15.38 21.91 -4.22
CA GLY A 398 -14.08 22.50 -4.51
C GLY A 398 -14.07 23.47 -5.71
N GLY A 399 -15.21 23.75 -6.36
CA GLY A 399 -15.27 24.72 -7.46
C GLY A 399 -15.09 24.12 -8.86
N SER A 400 -15.21 22.80 -9.01
CA SER A 400 -15.18 22.09 -10.30
C SER A 400 -13.89 22.28 -11.10
N ASN A 401 -12.75 22.31 -10.41
CA ASN A 401 -11.42 22.54 -11.01
C ASN A 401 -10.31 21.71 -10.34
N PHE A 402 -10.68 20.62 -9.66
CA PHE A 402 -9.79 19.74 -8.86
C PHE A 402 -9.17 20.37 -7.61
N ASN A 403 -9.57 21.58 -7.22
CA ASN A 403 -9.29 22.02 -5.86
C ASN A 403 -10.08 21.15 -4.88
N ALA A 404 -9.50 20.84 -3.72
CA ALA A 404 -10.14 20.01 -2.71
C ALA A 404 -10.93 20.86 -1.71
N PRO A 405 -12.16 20.47 -1.33
CA PRO A 405 -12.82 21.07 -0.19
C PRO A 405 -12.02 20.76 1.08
N ALA A 406 -11.81 21.77 1.91
CA ALA A 406 -11.09 21.65 3.16
C ALA A 406 -11.77 22.46 4.25
N GLN A 407 -11.58 22.05 5.49
CA GLN A 407 -12.14 22.71 6.66
C GLN A 407 -11.19 22.50 7.84
N THR A 408 -11.15 23.47 8.75
CA THR A 408 -10.43 23.27 10.00
C THR A 408 -11.19 22.33 10.95
N VAL A 409 -10.49 21.64 11.85
CA VAL A 409 -11.11 20.81 12.90
C VAL A 409 -12.07 21.63 13.76
N GLY A 410 -11.72 22.87 14.10
CA GLY A 410 -12.57 23.74 14.91
C GLY A 410 -13.90 24.05 14.21
N SER A 411 -13.84 24.44 12.94
CA SER A 411 -15.02 24.76 12.14
C SER A 411 -15.89 23.51 11.92
N PHE A 412 -15.28 22.35 11.64
CA PHE A 412 -15.99 21.08 11.51
C PHE A 412 -16.72 20.69 12.81
N LEU A 413 -16.14 20.97 13.98
CA LEU A 413 -16.76 20.74 15.29
C LEU A 413 -17.73 21.85 15.74
N GLY A 414 -18.04 22.83 14.89
CA GLY A 414 -18.97 23.92 15.19
C GLY A 414 -18.46 24.94 16.22
N GLN A 415 -17.14 25.08 16.37
CA GLN A 415 -16.54 26.06 17.29
C GLN A 415 -16.63 27.49 16.72
N ALA A 416 -16.75 28.48 17.61
CA ALA A 416 -16.78 29.89 17.22
C ALA A 416 -15.36 30.49 17.10
N ASN A 417 -15.19 31.52 16.26
CA ASN A 417 -13.94 32.29 16.07
C ASN A 417 -12.74 31.45 15.62
N VAL A 418 -12.98 30.46 14.75
CA VAL A 418 -11.92 29.60 14.18
C VAL A 418 -11.31 30.28 12.95
N PRO A 419 -9.99 30.24 12.75
CA PRO A 419 -9.34 30.74 11.53
C PRO A 419 -9.85 30.01 10.28
N SER A 420 -9.76 30.68 9.13
CA SER A 420 -9.97 30.03 7.83
C SER A 420 -8.93 28.93 7.61
N VAL A 421 -9.33 27.86 6.92
CA VAL A 421 -8.42 26.74 6.58
C VAL A 421 -7.25 27.17 5.69
N GLU A 422 -7.37 28.29 4.97
CA GLU A 422 -6.27 28.87 4.18
C GLU A 422 -5.09 29.34 5.04
N SER A 423 -5.31 29.58 6.34
CA SER A 423 -4.25 29.93 7.30
C SER A 423 -3.62 28.71 7.97
N SER A 424 -4.19 27.52 7.75
CA SER A 424 -3.70 26.27 8.33
C SER A 424 -2.50 25.72 7.56
N ILE A 425 -1.75 24.82 8.20
CA ILE A 425 -0.80 23.98 7.45
C ILE A 425 -1.60 23.03 6.57
N HIS A 426 -1.33 23.07 5.26
CA HIS A 426 -1.87 22.15 4.28
C HIS A 426 -0.83 21.89 3.19
N SER A 427 -0.93 20.74 2.52
CA SER A 427 -0.01 20.35 1.45
C SER A 427 -0.67 19.85 0.18
N TYR A 428 -2.00 19.80 0.15
CA TYR A 428 -2.75 19.43 -1.06
C TYR A 428 -2.52 20.45 -2.18
N GLU A 429 -2.12 19.93 -3.34
CA GLU A 429 -2.08 20.65 -4.62
C GLU A 429 -3.10 20.01 -5.59
N PRO A 430 -3.82 20.80 -6.44
CA PRO A 430 -3.51 22.18 -6.85
C PRO A 430 -3.84 23.28 -5.84
N HIS A 431 -4.99 23.20 -5.17
CA HIS A 431 -5.37 24.16 -4.13
C HIS A 431 -6.47 23.56 -3.24
N ILE A 432 -6.68 24.13 -2.07
CA ILE A 432 -7.81 23.80 -1.18
C ILE A 432 -8.89 24.89 -1.24
N VAL A 433 -10.13 24.59 -0.90
CA VAL A 433 -11.20 25.59 -0.81
C VAL A 433 -11.86 25.47 0.55
N ASP A 434 -11.98 26.59 1.29
CA ASP A 434 -12.65 26.62 2.59
C ASP A 434 -14.14 26.32 2.42
N CYS A 435 -14.52 25.10 2.80
CA CYS A 435 -15.83 24.52 2.53
C CYS A 435 -16.32 23.71 3.74
N ASP A 436 -17.62 23.52 3.84
CA ASP A 436 -18.21 22.64 4.83
C ASP A 436 -18.11 21.17 4.40
N LEU A 437 -17.23 20.40 5.04
CA LEU A 437 -16.97 19.00 4.68
C LEU A 437 -18.17 18.08 4.91
N HIS A 438 -19.16 18.49 5.71
CA HIS A 438 -20.43 17.76 5.85
C HIS A 438 -21.16 17.61 4.51
N GLN A 439 -20.95 18.53 3.56
CA GLN A 439 -21.61 18.49 2.25
C GLN A 439 -20.99 17.45 1.29
N CYS A 440 -19.79 16.95 1.59
CA CYS A 440 -19.11 15.92 0.79
C CYS A 440 -18.82 14.64 1.58
N LEU A 441 -19.50 14.41 2.71
CA LEU A 441 -19.46 13.17 3.48
C LEU A 441 -20.88 12.72 3.84
N PRO A 442 -21.14 11.42 4.00
CA PRO A 442 -22.40 10.97 4.59
C PRO A 442 -22.55 11.49 6.03
N ASP A 443 -23.75 11.88 6.43
CA ASP A 443 -24.02 12.39 7.80
C ASP A 443 -23.51 11.42 8.89
N TYR A 444 -23.74 10.13 8.71
CA TYR A 444 -23.30 9.10 9.65
C TYR A 444 -21.77 8.92 9.69
N VAL A 445 -21.02 9.37 8.67
CA VAL A 445 -19.55 9.43 8.69
C VAL A 445 -19.11 10.67 9.44
N SER A 446 -19.68 11.83 9.10
CA SER A 446 -19.34 13.10 9.73
C SER A 446 -19.59 13.06 11.23
N SER A 447 -20.76 12.60 11.68
CA SER A 447 -21.07 12.48 13.12
C SER A 447 -20.11 11.57 13.88
N VAL A 448 -19.63 10.51 13.26
CA VAL A 448 -18.62 9.63 13.89
C VAL A 448 -17.29 10.36 14.01
N LEU A 449 -16.87 11.12 13.00
CA LEU A 449 -15.64 11.90 13.04
C LEU A 449 -15.70 13.03 14.09
N GLU A 450 -16.84 13.70 14.24
CA GLU A 450 -17.07 14.72 15.28
C GLU A 450 -16.82 14.15 16.69
N ARG A 451 -17.23 12.90 16.94
CA ARG A 451 -16.97 12.20 18.21
C ARG A 451 -15.53 11.68 18.33
N ALA A 452 -14.93 11.26 17.21
CA ALA A 452 -13.59 10.68 17.17
C ALA A 452 -12.48 11.70 17.38
N LEU A 453 -12.61 12.91 16.83
CA LEU A 453 -11.58 13.95 16.86
C LEU A 453 -11.20 14.35 18.31
N PRO A 454 -12.13 14.74 19.21
CA PRO A 454 -11.80 15.01 20.61
C PRO A 454 -11.27 13.79 21.36
N TYR A 455 -11.68 12.59 20.96
CA TYR A 455 -11.14 11.36 21.54
C TYR A 455 -9.66 11.17 21.21
N TRP A 456 -9.26 11.46 19.98
CA TRP A 456 -7.87 11.42 19.55
C TRP A 456 -7.05 12.59 20.10
N GLY A 457 -7.63 13.77 20.26
CA GLY A 457 -7.02 14.92 20.95
C GLY A 457 -6.55 14.62 22.37
N ARG A 458 -7.28 13.76 23.10
CA ARG A 458 -6.87 13.27 24.43
C ARG A 458 -5.68 12.29 24.40
N ARG A 459 -5.42 11.64 23.26
CA ARG A 459 -4.34 10.65 23.09
C ARG A 459 -3.08 11.26 22.49
N ILE A 460 -3.26 12.20 21.56
CA ILE A 460 -2.21 12.98 20.92
C ILE A 460 -2.57 14.43 21.17
N LYS A 461 -1.90 15.06 22.13
CA LYS A 461 -2.18 16.46 22.50
C LYS A 461 -1.96 17.35 21.28
N GLY A 462 -2.98 18.12 20.90
CA GLY A 462 -2.96 19.00 19.73
C GLY A 462 -3.51 18.37 18.45
N PHE A 463 -3.94 17.10 18.49
CA PHE A 463 -4.53 16.43 17.32
C PHE A 463 -5.87 17.05 16.90
N ASP A 464 -6.65 17.53 17.85
CA ASP A 464 -7.94 18.21 17.67
C ASP A 464 -7.84 19.74 17.79
N ASN A 465 -6.63 20.31 17.63
CA ASN A 465 -6.45 21.76 17.66
C ASN A 465 -7.38 22.43 16.62
N PRO A 466 -8.05 23.55 16.96
CA PRO A 466 -9.07 24.14 16.09
C PRO A 466 -8.56 24.58 14.71
N GLU A 467 -7.28 24.87 14.58
CA GLU A 467 -6.61 25.32 13.34
C GLU A 467 -6.14 24.19 12.42
N ILE A 468 -6.28 22.92 12.83
CA ILE A 468 -5.79 21.79 12.04
C ILE A 468 -6.61 21.60 10.78
N CYS A 469 -5.95 21.47 9.63
CA CYS A 469 -6.59 21.29 8.34
C CYS A 469 -7.10 19.85 8.16
N MET A 470 -8.33 19.72 7.68
CA MET A 470 -8.88 18.50 7.09
C MET A 470 -9.21 18.74 5.62
N THR A 471 -8.74 17.84 4.75
CA THR A 471 -8.88 17.94 3.29
C THR A 471 -9.67 16.74 2.78
N GLY A 472 -10.78 16.99 2.08
CA GLY A 472 -11.69 15.96 1.56
C GLY A 472 -11.52 15.68 0.06
N VAL A 473 -11.90 14.51 -0.45
CA VAL A 473 -12.41 13.32 0.26
C VAL A 473 -11.51 12.10 0.00
N GLU A 474 -11.30 11.28 1.02
CA GLU A 474 -10.59 10.00 0.91
C GLU A 474 -11.62 8.88 0.74
N THR A 475 -11.84 8.41 -0.48
CA THR A 475 -12.91 7.43 -0.83
C THR A 475 -12.39 6.06 -1.19
N ARG A 476 -11.07 5.90 -1.36
CA ARG A 476 -10.45 4.74 -2.00
C ARG A 476 -9.45 4.02 -1.10
N THR A 477 -9.88 3.64 0.09
CA THR A 477 -9.01 2.97 1.09
C THR A 477 -8.79 1.48 0.83
N SER A 478 -9.70 0.85 0.10
CA SER A 478 -9.62 -0.54 -0.36
C SER A 478 -10.66 -0.78 -1.46
N SER A 479 -10.63 -1.94 -2.12
CA SER A 479 -11.64 -2.27 -3.13
C SER A 479 -13.08 -2.27 -2.59
N PRO A 480 -14.04 -1.64 -3.31
CA PRO A 480 -15.47 -1.66 -3.00
C PRO A 480 -16.15 -2.97 -3.41
N LEU A 481 -15.42 -3.88 -4.05
CA LEU A 481 -15.91 -5.20 -4.46
C LEU A 481 -14.86 -6.30 -4.27
N ARG A 482 -15.31 -7.54 -4.34
CA ARG A 482 -14.48 -8.73 -4.33
C ARG A 482 -14.83 -9.55 -5.58
N MET A 483 -13.84 -9.84 -6.41
CA MET A 483 -14.01 -10.77 -7.53
C MET A 483 -13.94 -12.21 -7.00
N GLY A 484 -14.82 -13.09 -7.45
CA GLY A 484 -14.82 -14.50 -7.04
C GLY A 484 -13.58 -15.23 -7.57
N ARG A 485 -12.93 -16.04 -6.72
CA ARG A 485 -11.87 -16.96 -7.14
C ARG A 485 -11.76 -18.16 -6.20
N ASP A 486 -11.38 -19.31 -6.74
CA ASP A 486 -11.21 -20.57 -6.01
C ASP A 486 -9.83 -20.68 -5.30
N GLU A 487 -9.54 -21.85 -4.75
CA GLU A 487 -8.26 -22.20 -4.13
C GLU A 487 -7.07 -22.22 -5.12
N ASN A 488 -7.32 -22.48 -6.40
CA ASN A 488 -6.35 -22.40 -7.49
C ASN A 488 -6.18 -20.96 -8.01
N ARG A 489 -6.88 -20.00 -7.40
CA ARG A 489 -6.87 -18.56 -7.71
C ARG A 489 -7.53 -18.19 -9.04
N VAL A 490 -8.25 -19.12 -9.68
CA VAL A 490 -9.00 -18.86 -10.92
C VAL A 490 -10.41 -18.38 -10.57
N SER A 491 -11.01 -17.56 -11.43
CA SER A 491 -12.39 -17.11 -11.29
C SER A 491 -13.34 -18.29 -11.16
N THR A 492 -14.34 -18.15 -10.29
CA THR A 492 -15.37 -19.16 -10.03
C THR A 492 -16.35 -19.34 -11.19
N THR A 493 -16.35 -18.42 -12.14
CA THR A 493 -17.31 -18.35 -13.26
C THR A 493 -16.65 -18.37 -14.63
N VAL A 494 -15.38 -17.95 -14.74
CA VAL A 494 -14.67 -17.90 -16.02
C VAL A 494 -13.28 -18.50 -15.89
N GLY A 495 -13.08 -19.68 -16.47
CA GLY A 495 -11.80 -20.35 -16.52
C GLY A 495 -10.74 -19.53 -17.25
N GLY A 496 -9.50 -19.59 -16.78
CA GLY A 496 -8.38 -18.82 -17.36
C GLY A 496 -8.29 -17.36 -16.91
N PHE A 497 -9.26 -16.84 -16.15
CA PHE A 497 -9.21 -15.51 -15.56
C PHE A 497 -8.79 -15.57 -14.08
N TYR A 498 -7.71 -14.91 -13.70
CA TYR A 498 -7.14 -14.95 -12.35
C TYR A 498 -7.19 -13.57 -11.69
N PRO A 499 -8.23 -13.27 -10.89
CA PRO A 499 -8.31 -11.99 -10.20
C PRO A 499 -7.34 -11.95 -9.02
N MET A 500 -6.55 -10.87 -8.93
CA MET A 500 -5.50 -10.72 -7.91
C MET A 500 -5.32 -9.28 -7.42
N GLY A 501 -4.63 -9.15 -6.30
CA GLY A 501 -4.28 -7.88 -5.70
C GLY A 501 -5.46 -7.14 -5.07
N GLU A 502 -5.27 -5.83 -4.88
CA GLU A 502 -6.23 -5.00 -4.14
C GLU A 502 -7.53 -4.80 -4.91
N GLY A 503 -7.45 -4.63 -6.24
CA GLY A 503 -8.62 -4.46 -7.11
C GLY A 503 -9.57 -5.66 -7.10
N ALA A 504 -9.03 -6.88 -7.01
CA ALA A 504 -9.84 -8.07 -6.83
C ALA A 504 -10.37 -8.24 -5.40
N GLY A 505 -9.88 -7.45 -4.45
CA GLY A 505 -10.24 -7.49 -3.03
C GLY A 505 -9.38 -8.42 -2.17
N TYR A 506 -8.27 -8.97 -2.67
CA TYR A 506 -7.41 -9.98 -2.00
C TYR A 506 -6.17 -9.41 -1.29
N ALA A 507 -5.92 -8.11 -1.43
CA ALA A 507 -4.81 -7.42 -0.78
C ALA A 507 -5.26 -6.04 -0.26
N GLY A 508 -4.41 -5.38 0.55
CA GLY A 508 -4.69 -4.05 1.11
C GLY A 508 -3.44 -3.20 1.31
N GLY A 509 -2.44 -3.39 0.45
CA GLY A 509 -1.16 -2.70 0.50
C GLY A 509 -0.09 -3.38 -0.34
N ILE A 510 1.03 -2.69 -0.58
CA ILE A 510 2.09 -3.06 -1.54
C ILE A 510 2.56 -4.52 -1.35
N MET A 511 2.99 -4.89 -0.14
CA MET A 511 3.53 -6.24 0.12
C MET A 511 2.47 -7.34 -0.03
N SER A 512 1.24 -7.09 0.44
CA SER A 512 0.17 -8.09 0.29
C SER A 512 -0.24 -8.27 -1.18
N ALA A 513 -0.25 -7.19 -1.97
CA ALA A 513 -0.56 -7.25 -3.39
C ALA A 513 0.56 -7.93 -4.18
N ALA A 514 1.81 -7.59 -3.88
CA ALA A 514 3.00 -8.24 -4.43
C ALA A 514 3.01 -9.75 -4.16
N LEU A 515 2.74 -10.15 -2.91
CA LEU A 515 2.61 -11.57 -2.55
C LEU A 515 1.46 -12.24 -3.30
N ASP A 516 0.30 -11.60 -3.37
CA ASP A 516 -0.86 -12.17 -4.07
C ASP A 516 -0.59 -12.36 -5.57
N GLY A 517 0.12 -11.43 -6.20
CA GLY A 517 0.56 -11.56 -7.58
C GLY A 517 1.55 -12.69 -7.80
N ALA A 518 2.59 -12.80 -6.96
CA ALA A 518 3.57 -13.87 -7.02
C ALA A 518 2.92 -15.25 -6.87
N GLU A 519 2.07 -15.43 -5.86
CA GLU A 519 1.38 -16.69 -5.61
C GLU A 519 0.36 -17.05 -6.70
N THR A 520 -0.26 -16.04 -7.34
CA THR A 520 -1.15 -16.26 -8.50
C THR A 520 -0.36 -16.73 -9.72
N ALA A 521 0.80 -16.12 -9.99
CA ALA A 521 1.70 -16.61 -11.02
C ALA A 521 2.17 -18.05 -10.73
N ILE A 522 2.54 -18.37 -9.49
CA ILE A 522 2.98 -19.71 -9.10
C ILE A 522 1.85 -20.74 -9.27
N ALA A 523 0.63 -20.42 -8.86
CA ALA A 523 -0.53 -21.28 -9.09
C ALA A 523 -0.74 -21.55 -10.60
N CYS A 524 -0.65 -20.51 -11.45
CA CYS A 524 -0.68 -20.70 -12.89
C CYS A 524 0.45 -21.63 -13.38
N MET A 525 1.69 -21.39 -12.99
CA MET A 525 2.85 -22.18 -13.42
C MET A 525 2.76 -23.65 -12.99
N SER A 526 2.14 -23.94 -11.84
CA SER A 526 1.92 -25.33 -11.38
C SER A 526 0.97 -26.14 -12.27
N MET A 527 0.16 -25.47 -13.09
CA MET A 527 -0.75 -26.13 -14.02
C MET A 527 -0.19 -26.23 -15.44
N TYR A 528 0.57 -25.22 -15.89
CA TYR A 528 0.98 -25.10 -17.29
C TYR A 528 2.47 -25.31 -17.50
N ALA A 529 2.84 -26.00 -18.58
CA ALA A 529 4.20 -26.09 -19.08
C ALA A 529 4.68 -24.72 -19.60
N LYS A 530 6.00 -24.56 -19.66
CA LYS A 530 6.61 -23.38 -20.30
C LYS A 530 6.23 -23.33 -21.79
N PRO A 531 6.03 -22.13 -22.37
CA PRO A 531 5.83 -22.01 -23.82
C PRO A 531 7.01 -22.65 -24.57
N ASN A 532 6.74 -23.31 -25.70
CA ASN A 532 7.80 -23.73 -26.61
C ASN A 532 8.48 -22.48 -27.19
N GLU A 533 9.81 -22.55 -27.42
CA GLU A 533 10.66 -21.41 -27.82
C GLU A 533 10.14 -20.59 -29.00
#